data_AF-A0A536SFI1-F1
#
_entry.id   AF-A0A536SFI1-F1
#
_cell.length_a   1.000
_cell.length_b   1.000
_cell.length_c   1.000
_cell.angle_alpha   90.00
_cell.angle_beta   90.00
_cell.angle_gamma   90.00
#
_symmetry.space_group_name_H-M   'P 1'
#
loop_
_entity.id
_entity.type
_entity.pdbx_description
1 polymer ?
#
loop_
_entity_poly.entity_id
_entity_poly.type
_entity_poly.pdbx_seq_one_letter_code
_entity_poly.pdbx_strand_id
1 'polypeptide(L)'
;MLENDVVNTGWRSTGDHAAAGAMERMGWRLNRLRCMTCAEIGHRLLQTVVINAERWGLVGSDVVPAADLTPASRPWIHAAARVDATQYVFALQGVDLGAPPRWNRDPKTGIEGPLSFGKLLDYRNPMLVGDIKYLWEPNRHMHLVTLAQAHVLSGDARYFGVIRQHLESWFAACPYRMGPNWSSALEPAVRLINWSIVWQLLGGAHSPLFQNTEGAQFRQRWLESVYQHAQFVRGHFSLYSSANNHLIGEAEGEREQYEQSARRIECGSGHGCFLSSRASPSGRDAAKLAAPKWRASLDN
;
A
#
# COMPACT_ATOMS: atom_id res chain seq x y z
N MET A 1 14.23 68.48 -39.04
CA MET A 1 12.83 68.07 -39.29
C MET A 1 12.77 66.59 -38.95
N LEU A 2 12.61 66.20 -37.68
CA LEU A 2 11.39 66.13 -36.87
C LEU A 2 10.28 65.30 -37.52
N GLU A 3 10.14 64.04 -37.09
CA GLU A 3 8.90 63.33 -36.71
C GLU A 3 9.31 61.93 -36.21
N ASN A 4 9.38 61.71 -34.90
CA ASN A 4 8.35 61.06 -34.09
C ASN A 4 7.89 59.71 -34.65
N ASP A 5 8.46 58.61 -34.14
CA ASP A 5 7.71 57.36 -34.03
C ASP A 5 7.78 56.81 -32.61
N VAL A 6 6.57 56.64 -32.10
CA VAL A 6 6.20 56.38 -30.73
C VAL A 6 6.32 54.87 -30.45
N VAL A 7 6.80 54.60 -29.24
CA VAL A 7 6.74 53.33 -28.50
C VAL A 7 5.50 52.48 -28.84
N ASN A 8 5.70 51.24 -29.30
CA ASN A 8 4.72 50.18 -29.10
C ASN A 8 5.37 48.82 -28.90
N THR A 9 6.19 48.71 -27.85
CA THR A 9 6.50 47.41 -27.23
C THR A 9 5.26 46.96 -26.46
N GLY A 10 4.35 46.28 -27.17
CA GLY A 10 3.18 45.64 -26.59
C GLY A 10 3.59 44.56 -25.59
N TRP A 11 3.75 44.95 -24.33
CA TRP A 11 3.64 44.05 -23.19
C TRP A 11 2.21 43.50 -23.18
N ARG A 12 1.97 42.38 -23.89
CA ARG A 12 0.75 41.60 -23.69
C ARG A 12 0.78 41.07 -22.26
N SER A 13 -0.27 41.41 -21.53
CA SER A 13 -0.39 41.23 -20.09
C SER A 13 -0.24 39.75 -19.74
N THR A 14 0.51 39.46 -18.68
CA THR A 14 0.55 38.14 -18.03
C THR A 14 -0.84 37.64 -17.61
N GLY A 15 -1.84 38.53 -17.55
CA GLY A 15 -3.24 38.22 -17.26
C GLY A 15 -3.99 37.51 -18.40
N ASP A 16 -3.65 37.77 -19.66
CA ASP A 16 -4.39 37.20 -20.80
C ASP A 16 -4.08 35.70 -20.96
N HIS A 17 -2.82 35.31 -20.73
CA HIS A 17 -2.40 33.90 -20.71
C HIS A 17 -2.97 33.16 -19.48
N ALA A 18 -3.08 33.83 -18.33
CA ALA A 18 -3.65 33.26 -17.12
C ALA A 18 -5.17 33.03 -17.25
N ALA A 19 -5.89 33.98 -17.86
CA ALA A 19 -7.32 33.88 -18.15
C ALA A 19 -7.63 32.80 -19.19
N ALA A 20 -6.85 32.73 -20.28
CA ALA A 20 -6.97 31.68 -21.28
C ALA A 20 -6.78 30.27 -20.67
N GLY A 21 -5.75 30.10 -19.84
CA GLY A 21 -5.53 28.84 -19.11
C GLY A 21 -6.62 28.53 -18.06
N ALA A 22 -7.25 29.55 -17.48
CA ALA A 22 -8.37 29.35 -16.56
C ALA A 22 -9.64 28.87 -17.30
N MET A 23 -9.93 29.43 -18.47
CA MET A 23 -11.04 29.01 -19.33
C MET A 23 -10.85 27.59 -19.85
N GLU A 24 -9.63 27.22 -20.23
CA GLU A 24 -9.31 25.85 -20.66
C GLU A 24 -9.47 24.84 -19.51
N ARG A 25 -8.98 25.17 -18.30
CA ARG A 25 -9.21 24.37 -17.09
C ARG A 25 -10.70 24.24 -16.76
N MET A 26 -11.47 25.31 -16.93
CA MET A 26 -12.92 25.31 -16.71
C MET A 26 -13.63 24.43 -17.74
N GLY A 27 -13.26 24.55 -19.02
CA GLY A 27 -13.77 23.72 -20.11
C GLY A 27 -13.51 22.23 -19.88
N TRP A 28 -12.29 21.87 -19.49
CA TRP A 28 -11.95 20.49 -19.12
C TRP A 28 -12.76 20.01 -17.90
N ARG A 29 -12.93 20.84 -16.85
CA ARG A 29 -13.73 20.49 -15.67
C ARG A 29 -15.20 20.27 -16.02
N LEU A 30 -15.79 21.15 -16.83
CA LEU A 30 -17.17 21.03 -17.29
C LEU A 30 -17.37 19.80 -18.17
N ASN A 31 -16.44 19.55 -19.10
CA ASN A 31 -16.51 18.37 -19.95
C ASN A 31 -16.38 17.07 -19.13
N ARG A 32 -15.49 17.07 -18.13
CA ARG A 32 -15.31 15.96 -17.20
C ARG A 32 -16.55 15.73 -16.33
N LEU A 33 -17.19 16.77 -15.82
CA LEU A 33 -18.44 16.66 -15.05
C LEU A 33 -19.58 16.09 -15.90
N ARG A 34 -19.66 16.45 -17.19
CA ARG A 34 -20.67 15.91 -18.12
C ARG A 34 -20.51 14.41 -18.39
N CYS A 35 -19.31 13.87 -18.20
CA CYS A 35 -19.03 12.45 -18.35
C CYS A 35 -19.18 11.65 -17.05
N MET A 36 -19.52 12.29 -15.92
CA MET A 36 -19.67 11.64 -14.62
C MET A 36 -21.13 11.37 -14.30
N THR A 37 -21.39 10.24 -13.64
CA THR A 37 -22.71 9.97 -13.06
C THR A 37 -22.93 10.83 -11.81
N CYS A 38 -24.19 11.12 -11.45
CA CYS A 38 -24.50 11.84 -10.21
C CYS A 38 -23.93 11.12 -8.96
N ALA A 39 -23.90 9.79 -8.98
CA ALA A 39 -23.28 8.99 -7.92
C ALA A 39 -21.78 9.23 -7.83
N GLU A 40 -21.06 9.31 -8.96
CA GLU A 40 -19.63 9.63 -8.99
C GLU A 40 -19.36 11.06 -8.48
N ILE A 41 -20.19 12.04 -8.86
CA ILE A 41 -20.06 13.43 -8.37
C ILE A 41 -20.26 13.47 -6.84
N GLY A 42 -21.33 12.84 -6.33
CA GLY A 42 -21.60 12.76 -4.90
C GLY A 42 -20.47 12.08 -4.12
N HIS A 43 -19.95 10.97 -4.65
CA HIS A 43 -18.80 10.27 -4.07
C HIS A 43 -17.55 11.16 -4.00
N ARG A 44 -17.22 11.89 -5.08
CA ARG A 44 -16.06 12.79 -5.12
C ARG A 44 -16.19 13.96 -4.15
N LEU A 45 -17.40 14.52 -4.01
CA LEU A 45 -17.68 15.56 -3.01
C LEU A 45 -17.49 15.03 -1.59
N LEU A 46 -18.06 13.86 -1.28
CA LEU A 46 -17.90 13.23 0.03
C LEU A 46 -16.43 12.92 0.33
N GLN A 47 -15.69 12.36 -0.63
CA GLN A 47 -14.24 12.12 -0.48
C GLN A 47 -13.49 13.42 -0.21
N THR A 48 -13.82 14.51 -0.89
CA THR A 48 -13.17 15.81 -0.67
C THR A 48 -13.43 16.34 0.74
N VAL A 49 -14.66 16.18 1.25
CA VAL A 49 -15.01 16.56 2.62
C VAL A 49 -14.24 15.71 3.63
N VAL A 50 -14.23 14.38 3.46
CA VAL A 50 -13.50 13.45 4.34
C VAL A 50 -12.00 13.79 4.38
N ILE A 51 -11.36 13.96 3.22
CA ILE A 51 -9.93 14.31 3.11
C ILE A 51 -9.61 15.62 3.85
N ASN A 52 -10.47 16.64 3.76
CA ASN A 52 -10.26 17.90 4.49
C ASN A 52 -10.54 17.77 5.99
N ALA A 53 -11.52 16.96 6.39
CA ALA A 53 -11.76 16.66 7.80
C ALA A 53 -10.57 15.91 8.43
N GLU A 54 -9.99 14.95 7.71
CA GLU A 54 -8.78 14.24 8.13
C GLU A 54 -7.56 15.16 8.23
N ARG A 55 -7.39 16.08 7.28
CA ARG A 55 -6.32 17.10 7.32
C ARG A 55 -6.41 17.96 8.59
N TRP A 56 -7.63 18.31 9.02
CA TRP A 56 -7.88 19.11 10.22
C TRP A 56 -7.95 18.28 11.50
N GLY A 57 -7.73 16.96 11.42
CA GLY A 57 -7.77 16.07 12.58
C GLY A 57 -9.18 15.85 13.15
N LEU A 58 -10.24 16.18 12.40
CA LEU A 58 -11.62 15.97 12.82
C LEU A 58 -12.06 14.50 12.68
N VAL A 59 -11.35 13.73 11.85
CA VAL A 59 -11.64 12.31 11.57
C VAL A 59 -10.32 11.54 11.41
N GLY A 60 -10.29 10.29 11.87
CA GLY A 60 -9.15 9.38 11.67
C GLY A 60 -7.96 9.62 12.60
N SER A 61 -8.18 10.28 13.74
CA SER A 61 -7.28 10.34 14.90
C SER A 61 -7.47 9.14 15.83
N ASP A 62 -7.78 7.97 15.26
CA ASP A 62 -8.06 6.77 16.06
C ASP A 62 -6.80 6.38 16.82
N VAL A 63 -6.95 6.14 18.13
CA VAL A 63 -5.89 5.53 18.94
C VAL A 63 -5.60 4.17 18.32
N VAL A 64 -4.33 3.95 17.95
CA VAL A 64 -3.94 2.68 17.35
C VAL A 64 -4.15 1.57 18.38
N PRO A 65 -5.06 0.60 18.11
CA PRO A 65 -5.34 -0.46 19.07
C PRO A 65 -4.10 -1.36 19.22
N ALA A 66 -3.97 -1.98 20.39
CA ALA A 66 -2.96 -3.02 20.57
C ALA A 66 -3.20 -4.16 19.58
N ALA A 67 -2.15 -4.59 18.89
CA ALA A 67 -2.24 -5.69 17.94
C ALA A 67 -2.52 -7.02 18.66
N ASP A 68 -3.52 -7.75 18.18
CA ASP A 68 -3.77 -9.13 18.61
C ASP A 68 -2.86 -10.08 17.84
N LEU A 69 -1.87 -10.65 18.53
CA LEU A 69 -0.90 -11.60 17.97
C LEU A 69 -1.27 -13.06 18.26
N THR A 70 -2.47 -13.32 18.78
CA THR A 70 -2.94 -14.69 19.05
C THR A 70 -3.18 -15.53 17.79
N PRO A 71 -3.61 -14.98 16.63
CA PRO A 71 -3.74 -15.77 15.42
C PRO A 71 -2.35 -16.14 14.87
N ALA A 72 -1.98 -17.41 14.97
CA ALA A 72 -0.81 -17.93 14.29
C ALA A 72 -1.16 -18.27 12.84
N SER A 73 -0.79 -17.41 11.90
CA SER A 73 -0.89 -17.73 10.48
C SER A 73 0.12 -18.84 10.13
N ARG A 74 -0.33 -19.90 9.45
CA ARG A 74 0.59 -20.91 8.91
C ARG A 74 1.50 -20.23 7.90
N PRO A 75 2.84 -20.37 7.98
CA PRO A 75 3.72 -19.84 6.94
C PRO A 75 3.35 -20.48 5.60
N TRP A 76 3.06 -19.66 4.58
CA TRP A 76 2.81 -20.14 3.21
C TRP A 76 3.95 -19.78 2.26
N ILE A 77 4.91 -18.97 2.72
CA ILE A 77 6.11 -18.63 1.99
C ILE A 77 7.24 -19.51 2.49
N HIS A 78 7.78 -20.34 1.61
CA HIS A 78 8.92 -21.19 1.86
C HIS A 78 10.09 -20.74 0.98
N ALA A 79 11.24 -20.41 1.59
CA ALA A 79 12.44 -20.03 0.85
C ALA A 79 13.07 -21.28 0.21
N ALA A 80 12.52 -21.74 -0.92
CA ALA A 80 12.92 -23.00 -1.54
C ALA A 80 13.95 -22.86 -2.68
N ALA A 81 14.44 -21.67 -3.04
CA ALA A 81 15.43 -21.55 -4.10
C ALA A 81 16.42 -20.40 -3.88
N ARG A 82 17.68 -20.65 -4.27
CA ARG A 82 18.80 -19.71 -4.27
C ARG A 82 18.41 -18.44 -5.02
N VAL A 83 18.30 -17.33 -4.31
CA VAL A 83 18.10 -16.00 -4.90
C VAL A 83 19.47 -15.44 -5.28
N ASP A 84 19.67 -15.15 -6.56
CA ASP A 84 20.83 -14.39 -7.03
C ASP A 84 20.65 -12.92 -6.59
N ALA A 85 21.62 -12.38 -5.88
CA ALA A 85 21.52 -11.11 -5.14
C ALA A 85 21.67 -9.86 -6.03
N THR A 86 21.37 -9.95 -7.32
CA THR A 86 21.33 -8.77 -8.18
C THR A 86 20.05 -7.98 -7.88
N GLN A 87 20.23 -6.82 -7.23
CA GLN A 87 19.16 -5.87 -6.92
C GLN A 87 18.47 -5.41 -8.21
N TYR A 88 17.20 -5.78 -8.38
CA TYR A 88 16.34 -5.21 -9.40
C TYR A 88 15.49 -4.12 -8.76
N VAL A 89 15.96 -2.88 -8.90
CA VAL A 89 15.08 -1.70 -8.90
C VAL A 89 14.92 -1.32 -10.38
N PHE A 90 13.70 -1.05 -10.82
CA PHE A 90 13.38 -0.60 -12.18
C PHE A 90 14.49 0.28 -12.81
N ALA A 91 15.11 -0.19 -13.90
CA ALA A 91 15.94 0.51 -14.90
C ALA A 91 17.08 1.47 -14.45
N LEU A 92 17.29 1.70 -13.15
CA LEU A 92 18.32 2.59 -12.61
C LEU A 92 19.30 1.78 -11.78
N GLN A 93 20.44 1.45 -12.39
CA GLN A 93 21.57 0.83 -11.70
C GLN A 93 22.46 1.91 -11.08
N GLY A 94 22.95 1.67 -9.86
CA GLY A 94 24.00 2.50 -9.22
C GLY A 94 23.53 3.86 -8.70
N VAL A 95 22.24 4.05 -8.43
CA VAL A 95 21.74 5.31 -7.88
C VAL A 95 21.87 5.34 -6.36
N ASP A 96 22.53 6.37 -5.85
CA ASP A 96 22.69 6.58 -4.41
C ASP A 96 21.39 7.08 -3.77
N LEU A 97 20.76 6.20 -3.01
CA LEU A 97 19.58 6.54 -2.20
C LEU A 97 19.96 7.20 -0.87
N GLY A 98 21.22 7.14 -0.45
CA GLY A 98 21.70 7.46 0.89
C GLY A 98 21.75 6.24 1.81
N ALA A 99 22.44 6.39 2.95
CA ALA A 99 22.55 5.39 4.00
C ALA A 99 22.25 6.01 5.39
N PRO A 100 21.01 5.95 5.90
CA PRO A 100 19.83 5.31 5.32
C PRO A 100 19.24 6.07 4.12
N PRO A 101 18.33 5.46 3.35
CA PRO A 101 17.73 6.11 2.19
C PRO A 101 17.01 7.43 2.52
N ARG A 102 17.11 8.42 1.62
CA ARG A 102 16.32 9.66 1.67
C ARG A 102 14.92 9.43 1.08
N TRP A 103 14.02 8.95 1.93
CA TRP A 103 12.71 8.41 1.52
C TRP A 103 11.76 9.39 0.82
N ASN A 104 11.90 10.70 1.03
CA ASN A 104 11.07 11.71 0.37
C ASN A 104 11.80 12.41 -0.79
N ARG A 105 12.97 11.91 -1.21
CA ARG A 105 13.74 12.46 -2.32
C ARG A 105 13.54 11.64 -3.57
N ASP A 106 13.21 12.29 -4.68
CA ASP A 106 13.33 11.65 -5.99
C ASP A 106 14.82 11.42 -6.30
N PRO A 107 15.26 10.16 -6.44
CA PRO A 107 16.67 9.88 -6.68
C PRO A 107 17.15 10.27 -8.08
N LYS A 108 16.23 10.50 -9.04
CA LYS A 108 16.56 10.91 -10.40
C LYS A 108 16.83 12.41 -10.52
N THR A 109 15.96 13.24 -9.95
CA THR A 109 16.09 14.72 -10.02
C THR A 109 16.75 15.32 -8.78
N GLY A 110 16.76 14.59 -7.67
CA GLY A 110 17.26 15.05 -6.39
C GLY A 110 16.32 15.99 -5.62
N ILE A 111 15.09 16.21 -6.14
CA ILE A 111 14.07 17.04 -5.50
C ILE A 111 13.52 16.32 -4.25
N GLU A 112 13.44 17.04 -3.13
CA GLU A 112 12.86 16.56 -1.88
C GLU A 112 11.38 16.97 -1.81
N GLY A 113 10.49 15.98 -1.78
CA GLY A 113 9.06 16.18 -1.64
C GLY A 113 8.71 16.69 -0.23
N PRO A 114 7.76 17.62 -0.10
CA PRO A 114 7.44 18.23 1.19
C PRO A 114 6.63 17.28 2.08
N LEU A 115 6.82 17.40 3.40
CA LEU A 115 5.97 16.76 4.41
C LEU A 115 4.68 17.56 4.65
N SER A 116 3.87 17.70 3.60
CA SER A 116 2.49 18.22 3.69
C SER A 116 1.48 17.06 3.68
N PHE A 117 0.21 17.34 3.98
CA PHE A 117 -0.84 16.32 3.97
C PHE A 117 -0.94 15.60 2.61
N GLY A 118 -0.62 14.30 2.59
CA GLY A 118 -0.30 13.54 1.38
C GLY A 118 -1.43 13.51 0.37
N LYS A 119 -2.68 13.31 0.80
CA LYS A 119 -3.85 13.29 -0.10
C LYS A 119 -4.13 14.60 -0.82
N LEU A 120 -3.61 15.72 -0.32
CA LEU A 120 -3.73 17.04 -0.97
C LEU A 120 -2.43 17.47 -1.67
N LEU A 121 -1.37 16.67 -1.58
CA LEU A 121 -0.12 16.92 -2.29
C LEU A 121 -0.31 16.65 -3.78
N ASP A 122 0.00 17.65 -4.62
CA ASP A 122 0.05 17.47 -6.07
C ASP A 122 1.32 16.71 -6.47
N TYR A 123 1.30 15.40 -6.26
CA TYR A 123 2.41 14.50 -6.59
C TYR A 123 2.69 14.40 -8.10
N ARG A 124 1.85 15.00 -8.96
CA ARG A 124 2.09 15.04 -10.42
C ARG A 124 2.92 16.25 -10.83
N ASN A 125 3.15 17.21 -9.94
CA ASN A 125 3.98 18.36 -10.21
C ASN A 125 5.47 18.01 -10.04
N PRO A 126 6.24 17.86 -11.14
CA PRO A 126 7.64 17.46 -11.05
C PRO A 126 8.53 18.50 -10.38
N MET A 127 8.11 19.78 -10.33
CA MET A 127 8.85 20.82 -9.61
C MET A 127 8.68 20.69 -8.09
N LEU A 128 7.66 19.97 -7.63
CA LEU A 128 7.35 19.81 -6.21
C LEU A 128 7.93 18.52 -5.62
N VAL A 129 7.87 17.42 -6.38
CA VAL A 129 8.25 16.08 -5.89
C VAL A 129 9.24 15.34 -6.79
N GLY A 130 9.68 15.97 -7.89
CA GLY A 130 10.45 15.27 -8.92
C GLY A 130 9.60 14.24 -9.68
N ASP A 131 10.25 13.20 -10.19
CA ASP A 131 9.58 12.08 -10.83
C ASP A 131 9.08 11.11 -9.74
N ILE A 132 7.79 11.27 -9.40
CA ILE A 132 7.13 10.54 -8.32
C ILE A 132 7.28 9.02 -8.42
N LYS A 133 7.41 8.47 -9.64
CA LYS A 133 7.58 7.03 -9.84
C LYS A 133 8.90 6.54 -9.27
N TYR A 134 9.99 7.30 -9.48
CA TYR A 134 11.30 6.96 -8.93
C TYR A 134 11.40 7.22 -7.44
N LEU A 135 10.62 8.17 -6.91
CA LEU A 135 10.47 8.36 -5.47
C LEU A 135 9.75 7.16 -4.83
N TRP A 136 8.62 6.72 -5.40
CA TRP A 136 7.83 5.63 -4.81
C TRP A 136 8.48 4.26 -4.93
N GLU A 137 9.27 4.00 -5.97
CA GLU A 137 9.85 2.68 -6.21
C GLU A 137 10.64 2.11 -5.01
N PRO A 138 11.64 2.80 -4.42
CA PRO A 138 12.32 2.31 -3.22
C PRO A 138 11.37 2.27 -2.00
N ASN A 139 10.37 3.15 -1.95
CA ASN A 139 9.36 3.22 -0.90
C ASN A 139 8.29 2.11 -0.98
N ARG A 140 8.31 1.25 -2.01
CA ARG A 140 7.51 0.03 -2.05
C ARG A 140 8.14 -1.09 -1.23
N HIS A 141 9.40 -0.94 -0.82
CA HIS A 141 10.11 -1.87 0.07
C HIS A 141 10.26 -3.30 -0.47
N MET A 142 10.26 -3.47 -1.80
CA MET A 142 10.51 -4.77 -2.41
C MET A 142 11.91 -5.32 -2.07
N HIS A 143 12.90 -4.44 -1.88
CA HIS A 143 14.25 -4.83 -1.44
C HIS A 143 14.28 -5.45 -0.04
N LEU A 144 13.31 -5.14 0.85
CA LEU A 144 13.23 -5.77 2.16
C LEU A 144 12.89 -7.26 2.05
N VAL A 145 12.08 -7.64 1.05
CA VAL A 145 11.78 -9.05 0.75
C VAL A 145 13.07 -9.77 0.36
N THR A 146 13.88 -9.18 -0.52
CA THR A 146 15.18 -9.74 -0.93
C THR A 146 16.13 -9.90 0.27
N LEU A 147 16.21 -8.91 1.16
CA LEU A 147 17.04 -8.99 2.37
C LEU A 147 16.54 -10.09 3.32
N ALA A 148 15.23 -10.24 3.49
CA ALA A 148 14.65 -11.29 4.33
C ALA A 148 14.94 -12.68 3.76
N GLN A 149 14.81 -12.87 2.44
CA GLN A 149 15.20 -14.10 1.75
C GLN A 149 16.69 -14.40 1.94
N ALA A 150 17.56 -13.39 1.76
CA ALA A 150 19.00 -13.53 1.94
C ALA A 150 19.34 -13.96 3.37
N HIS A 151 18.67 -13.41 4.38
CA HIS A 151 18.81 -13.88 5.76
C HIS A 151 18.42 -15.34 5.89
N VAL A 152 17.23 -15.74 5.45
CA VAL A 152 16.74 -17.12 5.61
C VAL A 152 17.66 -18.14 4.94
N LEU A 153 18.22 -17.79 3.77
CA LEU A 153 19.12 -18.67 3.03
C LEU A 153 20.54 -18.73 3.61
N SER A 154 21.05 -17.64 4.19
CA SER A 154 22.44 -17.55 4.66
C SER A 154 22.62 -17.71 6.17
N GLY A 155 21.56 -17.45 6.96
CA GLY A 155 21.62 -17.28 8.40
C GLY A 155 22.30 -15.99 8.88
N ASP A 156 22.71 -15.09 7.98
CA ASP A 156 23.50 -13.91 8.34
C ASP A 156 22.63 -12.81 8.98
N ALA A 157 22.92 -12.49 10.24
CA ALA A 157 22.21 -11.47 11.00
C ALA A 157 22.42 -10.03 10.49
N ARG A 158 23.38 -9.76 9.59
CA ARG A 158 23.57 -8.41 9.02
C ARG A 158 22.35 -7.94 8.23
N TYR A 159 21.70 -8.82 7.49
CA TYR A 159 20.50 -8.50 6.72
C TYR A 159 19.36 -8.00 7.63
N PHE A 160 19.25 -8.56 8.84
CA PHE A 160 18.30 -8.09 9.86
C PHE A 160 18.59 -6.67 10.32
N GLY A 161 19.85 -6.37 10.59
CA GLY A 161 20.27 -5.02 10.97
C GLY A 161 19.86 -3.98 9.91
N VAL A 162 20.06 -4.31 8.64
CA VAL A 162 19.68 -3.44 7.50
C VAL A 162 18.16 -3.28 7.40
N ILE A 163 17.37 -4.37 7.52
CA ILE A 163 15.90 -4.29 7.48
C ILE A 163 15.38 -3.37 8.58
N ARG A 164 15.85 -3.56 9.82
CA ARG A 164 15.44 -2.72 10.96
C ARG A 164 15.83 -1.26 10.74
N GLN A 165 17.06 -1.00 10.30
CA GLN A 165 17.54 0.37 10.02
C GLN A 165 16.67 1.06 8.96
N HIS A 166 16.37 0.35 7.86
CA HIS A 166 15.53 0.91 6.79
C HIS A 166 14.11 1.21 7.28
N LEU A 167 13.45 0.26 7.97
CA LEU A 167 12.10 0.47 8.47
C LEU A 167 12.02 1.61 9.51
N GLU A 168 12.94 1.67 10.47
CA GLU A 168 12.98 2.75 11.47
C GLU A 168 13.21 4.11 10.80
N SER A 169 14.16 4.20 9.86
CA SER A 169 14.41 5.44 9.13
C SER A 169 13.20 5.87 8.30
N TRP A 170 12.45 4.90 7.75
CA TRP A 170 11.24 5.17 7.00
C TRP A 170 10.10 5.65 7.91
N PHE A 171 9.88 5.02 9.07
CA PHE A 171 8.87 5.46 10.04
C PHE A 171 9.11 6.91 10.49
N ALA A 172 10.38 7.28 10.70
CA ALA A 172 10.75 8.64 11.07
C ALA A 172 10.56 9.65 9.93
N ALA A 173 10.90 9.27 8.69
CA ALA A 173 10.86 10.17 7.54
C ALA A 173 9.47 10.29 6.88
N CYS A 174 8.62 9.28 7.02
CA CYS A 174 7.34 9.15 6.30
C CYS A 174 6.15 9.00 7.27
N PRO A 175 5.91 9.99 8.17
CA PRO A 175 4.86 9.88 9.17
C PRO A 175 3.47 9.74 8.53
N TYR A 176 2.56 9.12 9.29
CA TYR A 176 1.21 8.80 8.82
C TYR A 176 0.51 9.99 8.15
N ARG A 177 -0.05 9.76 6.95
CA ARG A 177 -0.76 10.75 6.11
C ARG A 177 0.09 11.92 5.58
N MET A 178 1.40 11.92 5.78
CA MET A 178 2.26 13.06 5.45
C MET A 178 3.26 12.73 4.33
N GLY A 179 3.36 13.63 3.36
CA GLY A 179 4.33 13.56 2.28
C GLY A 179 3.90 12.68 1.09
N PRO A 180 4.80 12.55 0.10
CA PRO A 180 4.50 11.88 -1.17
C PRO A 180 4.13 10.40 -1.01
N ASN A 181 4.66 9.73 0.00
CA ASN A 181 4.41 8.31 0.29
C ASN A 181 2.97 8.00 0.76
N TRP A 182 2.20 9.04 1.07
CA TRP A 182 0.80 8.97 1.51
C TRP A 182 -0.13 9.75 0.57
N SER A 183 0.27 9.97 -0.68
CA SER A 183 -0.56 10.68 -1.66
C SER A 183 -1.42 9.75 -2.54
N SER A 184 -1.09 8.45 -2.56
CA SER A 184 -1.80 7.39 -3.27
C SER A 184 -2.05 6.21 -2.33
N ALA A 185 -3.24 5.59 -2.37
CA ALA A 185 -3.58 4.42 -1.54
C ALA A 185 -2.90 3.12 -2.02
N LEU A 186 -2.52 3.07 -3.30
CA LEU A 186 -1.78 1.95 -3.88
C LEU A 186 -0.42 1.74 -3.17
N GLU A 187 0.31 2.81 -2.87
CA GLU A 187 1.67 2.69 -2.34
C GLU A 187 1.70 2.08 -0.92
N PRO A 188 0.83 2.49 0.02
CA PRO A 188 0.64 1.78 1.27
C PRO A 188 0.18 0.33 1.11
N ALA A 189 -0.71 0.02 0.15
CA ALA A 189 -1.18 -1.33 -0.08
C ALA A 189 -0.06 -2.27 -0.55
N VAL A 190 0.77 -1.83 -1.51
CA VAL A 190 1.94 -2.58 -1.97
C VAL A 190 2.95 -2.78 -0.83
N ARG A 191 3.15 -1.78 0.02
CA ARG A 191 4.01 -1.93 1.22
C ARG A 191 3.46 -2.99 2.17
N LEU A 192 2.15 -3.05 2.41
CA LEU A 192 1.55 -4.06 3.28
C LEU A 192 1.84 -5.48 2.78
N ILE A 193 1.68 -5.73 1.48
CA ILE A 193 2.00 -7.01 0.84
C ILE A 193 3.48 -7.36 1.02
N ASN A 194 4.38 -6.41 0.75
CA ASN A 194 5.82 -6.67 0.93
C ASN A 194 6.19 -6.90 2.41
N TRP A 195 5.57 -6.15 3.32
CA TRP A 195 5.81 -6.29 4.76
C TRP A 195 5.25 -7.59 5.34
N SER A 196 4.13 -8.12 4.84
CA SER A 196 3.59 -9.41 5.28
C SER A 196 4.54 -10.56 4.90
N ILE A 197 5.12 -10.51 3.69
CA ILE A 197 6.11 -11.46 3.20
C ILE A 197 7.35 -11.42 4.08
N VAL A 198 7.89 -10.22 4.31
CA VAL A 198 9.06 -10.00 5.18
C VAL A 198 8.75 -10.53 6.58
N TRP A 199 7.60 -10.16 7.17
CA TRP A 199 7.20 -10.60 8.49
C TRP A 199 7.20 -12.14 8.62
N GLN A 200 6.63 -12.84 7.65
CA GLN A 200 6.62 -14.32 7.65
C GLN A 200 8.02 -14.93 7.50
N LEU A 201 8.82 -14.43 6.56
CA LEU A 201 10.20 -14.91 6.36
C LEU A 201 11.05 -14.76 7.63
N LEU A 202 10.78 -13.73 8.42
CA LEU A 202 11.49 -13.43 9.66
C LEU A 202 10.97 -14.22 10.87
N GLY A 203 9.94 -15.07 10.73
CA GLY A 203 9.36 -15.86 11.82
C GLY A 203 8.18 -15.20 12.55
N GLY A 204 7.62 -14.14 11.98
CA GLY A 204 6.43 -13.45 12.49
C GLY A 204 6.58 -12.91 13.91
N ALA A 205 5.52 -13.00 14.71
CA ALA A 205 5.49 -12.47 16.08
C ALA A 205 6.57 -13.07 17.00
N HIS A 206 7.03 -14.29 16.68
CA HIS A 206 8.06 -15.03 17.42
C HIS A 206 9.47 -14.84 16.85
N SER A 207 9.63 -13.93 15.88
CA SER A 207 10.95 -13.62 15.32
C SER A 207 11.97 -13.31 16.42
N PRO A 208 13.20 -13.83 16.33
CA PRO A 208 14.30 -13.45 17.22
C PRO A 208 14.53 -11.93 17.28
N LEU A 209 14.11 -11.20 16.25
CA LEU A 209 14.17 -9.74 16.17
C LEU A 209 13.45 -9.01 17.31
N PHE A 210 12.45 -9.64 17.93
CA PHE A 210 11.56 -9.00 18.87
C PHE A 210 11.79 -9.43 20.32
N GLN A 211 12.84 -10.21 20.59
CA GLN A 211 13.07 -10.84 21.89
C GLN A 211 13.63 -9.88 22.95
N ASN A 212 14.44 -8.89 22.55
CA ASN A 212 14.96 -7.88 23.46
C ASN A 212 14.05 -6.65 23.55
N THR A 213 14.31 -5.77 24.52
CA THR A 213 13.47 -4.58 24.77
C THR A 213 13.36 -3.68 23.55
N GLU A 214 14.47 -3.41 22.86
CA GLU A 214 14.44 -2.56 21.67
C GLU A 214 13.68 -3.20 20.51
N GLY A 215 13.83 -4.51 20.34
CA GLY A 215 13.12 -5.31 19.35
C GLY A 215 11.62 -5.31 19.60
N ALA A 216 11.20 -5.40 20.86
CA ALA A 216 9.79 -5.28 21.23
C ALA A 216 9.21 -3.89 20.89
N GLN A 217 9.98 -2.82 21.12
CA GLN A 217 9.58 -1.46 20.74
C GLN A 217 9.52 -1.28 19.21
N PHE A 218 10.50 -1.82 18.49
CA PHE A 218 10.49 -1.85 17.03
C PHE A 218 9.27 -2.60 16.49
N ARG A 219 8.95 -3.76 17.07
CA ARG A 219 7.73 -4.53 16.73
C ARG A 219 6.48 -3.67 16.89
N GLN A 220 6.40 -2.93 18.01
CA GLN A 220 5.26 -2.06 18.26
C GLN A 220 5.13 -0.97 17.20
N ARG A 221 6.23 -0.26 16.87
CA ARG A 221 6.22 0.77 15.81
C ARG A 221 5.86 0.21 14.44
N TRP A 222 6.33 -0.99 14.13
CA TRP A 222 5.99 -1.65 12.87
C TRP A 222 4.50 -2.01 12.81
N LEU A 223 3.95 -2.64 13.85
CA LEU A 223 2.53 -2.99 13.91
C LEU A 223 1.62 -1.75 13.90
N GLU A 224 2.06 -0.67 14.57
CA GLU A 224 1.39 0.62 14.51
C GLU A 224 1.34 1.17 13.08
N SER A 225 2.48 1.13 12.39
CA SER A 225 2.58 1.54 10.99
C SER A 225 1.71 0.66 10.09
N VAL A 226 1.68 -0.66 10.29
CA VAL A 226 0.80 -1.59 9.55
C VAL A 226 -0.67 -1.21 9.73
N TYR A 227 -1.10 -0.92 10.95
CA TYR A 227 -2.46 -0.47 11.22
C TYR A 227 -2.78 0.85 10.48
N GLN A 228 -1.88 1.83 10.56
CA GLN A 228 -2.00 3.11 9.86
C GLN A 228 -2.11 2.93 8.34
N HIS A 229 -1.31 2.03 7.74
CA HIS A 229 -1.40 1.71 6.33
C HIS A 229 -2.77 1.12 5.97
N ALA A 230 -3.25 0.14 6.75
CA ALA A 230 -4.55 -0.48 6.51
C ALA A 230 -5.71 0.52 6.63
N GLN A 231 -5.68 1.37 7.65
CA GLN A 231 -6.67 2.44 7.84
C GLN A 231 -6.66 3.42 6.65
N PHE A 232 -5.49 3.79 6.16
CA PHE A 232 -5.35 4.66 5.01
C PHE A 232 -5.93 4.04 3.73
N VAL A 233 -5.60 2.77 3.46
CA VAL A 233 -6.13 2.04 2.29
C VAL A 233 -7.65 1.96 2.37
N ARG A 234 -8.19 1.54 3.53
CA ARG A 234 -9.63 1.42 3.77
C ARG A 234 -10.39 2.72 3.57
N GLY A 235 -9.82 3.85 4.00
CA GLY A 235 -10.40 5.18 3.83
C GLY A 235 -10.31 5.76 2.41
N HIS A 236 -9.50 5.17 1.53
CA HIS A 236 -9.12 5.78 0.26
C HIS A 236 -9.12 4.83 -0.95
N PHE A 237 -9.93 3.77 -0.92
CA PHE A 237 -10.14 2.90 -2.08
C PHE A 237 -10.44 3.70 -3.36
N SER A 238 -9.71 3.36 -4.42
CA SER A 238 -9.87 3.90 -5.76
C SER A 238 -11.14 3.30 -6.38
N LEU A 239 -12.27 4.01 -6.25
CA LEU A 239 -13.53 3.64 -6.90
C LEU A 239 -13.70 4.31 -8.28
N TYR A 240 -14.58 3.76 -9.11
CA TYR A 240 -15.00 4.30 -10.42
C TYR A 240 -13.86 4.42 -11.46
N SER A 241 -13.75 5.53 -12.19
CA SER A 241 -12.84 5.70 -13.35
C SER A 241 -11.32 5.63 -13.02
N SER A 242 -10.96 5.47 -11.73
CA SER A 242 -9.60 5.19 -11.25
C SER A 242 -9.35 3.74 -10.84
N ALA A 243 -10.39 2.88 -10.88
CA ALA A 243 -10.41 1.51 -10.36
C ALA A 243 -9.76 0.46 -11.29
N ASN A 244 -8.69 0.82 -12.00
CA ASN A 244 -7.95 -0.15 -12.82
C ASN A 244 -7.09 -1.07 -11.90
N ASN A 245 -5.87 -1.45 -12.28
CA ASN A 245 -4.94 -2.26 -11.44
C ASN A 245 -4.76 -1.77 -9.98
N HIS A 246 -5.11 -0.51 -9.69
CA HIS A 246 -5.14 0.06 -8.35
C HIS A 246 -6.14 -0.63 -7.41
N LEU A 247 -7.35 -0.93 -7.87
CA LEU A 247 -8.36 -1.57 -7.02
C LEU A 247 -7.97 -3.01 -6.66
N ILE A 248 -7.32 -3.73 -7.57
CA ILE A 248 -6.82 -5.09 -7.31
C ILE A 248 -5.71 -5.04 -6.26
N GLY A 249 -4.71 -4.17 -6.44
CA GLY A 249 -3.63 -4.03 -5.46
C GLY A 249 -4.11 -3.53 -4.09
N GLU A 250 -5.09 -2.62 -4.05
CA GLU A 250 -5.72 -2.14 -2.80
C GLU A 250 -6.56 -3.23 -2.12
N ALA A 251 -7.34 -4.01 -2.88
CA ALA A 251 -8.18 -5.08 -2.35
C ALA A 251 -7.39 -6.33 -1.92
N GLU A 252 -6.29 -6.65 -2.60
CA GLU A 252 -5.37 -7.73 -2.20
C GLU A 252 -4.66 -7.39 -0.89
N GLY A 253 -4.22 -6.13 -0.71
CA GLY A 253 -3.63 -5.66 0.54
C GLY A 253 -4.59 -5.70 1.73
N GLU A 254 -5.89 -5.44 1.54
CA GLU A 254 -6.90 -5.54 2.60
C GLU A 254 -7.29 -7.00 2.91
N ARG A 255 -7.47 -7.86 1.89
CA ARG A 255 -7.85 -9.27 2.10
C ARG A 255 -6.81 -10.06 2.88
N GLU A 256 -5.52 -9.76 2.70
CA GLU A 256 -4.45 -10.44 3.44
C GLU A 256 -4.53 -10.20 4.96
N GLN A 257 -5.03 -9.04 5.39
CA GLN A 257 -5.36 -8.80 6.81
C GLN A 257 -6.68 -9.47 7.22
N TYR A 258 -7.71 -9.42 6.38
CA TYR A 258 -9.03 -9.96 6.74
C TYR A 258 -9.03 -11.50 6.86
N GLU A 259 -8.29 -12.21 6.00
CA GLU A 259 -8.12 -13.67 6.08
C GLU A 259 -7.34 -14.13 7.32
N GLN A 260 -6.53 -13.25 7.94
CA GLN A 260 -5.86 -13.55 9.22
C GLN A 260 -6.80 -13.44 10.42
N SER A 261 -7.90 -12.69 10.30
CA SER A 261 -8.91 -12.48 11.36
C SER A 261 -10.18 -13.33 11.24
N ALA A 262 -10.49 -13.90 10.07
CA ALA A 262 -11.77 -14.58 9.82
C ALA A 262 -11.65 -16.10 9.61
N ARG A 263 -11.44 -16.85 10.71
CA ARG A 263 -11.94 -18.25 10.81
C ARG A 263 -12.45 -18.56 12.21
N ARG A 264 -13.72 -18.26 12.45
CA ARG A 264 -14.59 -19.00 13.39
C ARG A 264 -16.03 -18.90 12.90
N ILE A 265 -16.79 -19.99 13.13
CA ILE A 265 -18.11 -20.38 12.57
C ILE A 265 -17.88 -21.27 11.33
N GLU A 266 -17.80 -22.59 11.44
CA GLU A 266 -18.70 -23.52 12.11
C GLU A 266 -17.94 -24.52 12.99
N CYS A 267 -18.28 -24.58 14.28
CA CYS A 267 -18.05 -25.79 15.08
C CYS A 267 -19.37 -26.06 15.80
N GLY A 268 -20.20 -26.88 15.16
CA GLY A 268 -21.37 -27.49 15.78
C GLY A 268 -20.91 -28.58 16.74
N SER A 269 -21.23 -28.36 18.00
CA SER A 269 -21.18 -29.26 19.15
C SER A 269 -21.42 -30.76 18.89
N GLY A 270 -20.60 -31.60 19.55
CA GLY A 270 -21.14 -32.77 20.26
C GLY A 270 -20.47 -34.12 20.00
N HIS A 271 -19.89 -34.66 21.09
CA HIS A 271 -19.66 -36.09 21.40
C HIS A 271 -18.45 -36.82 20.77
N GLY A 272 -17.35 -36.85 21.54
CA GLY A 272 -16.89 -38.04 22.27
C GLY A 272 -16.44 -39.32 21.51
N CYS A 273 -15.19 -39.70 21.82
CA CYS A 273 -14.63 -41.06 21.89
C CYS A 273 -14.07 -41.78 20.63
N PHE A 274 -12.77 -42.08 20.77
CA PHE A 274 -12.03 -43.31 20.43
C PHE A 274 -11.56 -43.65 19.00
N LEU A 275 -10.24 -43.89 18.97
CA LEU A 275 -9.36 -44.65 18.06
C LEU A 275 -10.00 -45.70 17.12
N SER A 276 -9.55 -45.72 15.85
CA SER A 276 -8.87 -46.87 15.20
C SER A 276 -9.18 -47.04 13.69
N SER A 277 -8.09 -47.22 12.94
CA SER A 277 -7.84 -47.94 11.67
C SER A 277 -8.94 -48.31 10.63
N ARG A 278 -8.55 -48.04 9.36
CA ARG A 278 -8.75 -48.79 8.10
C ARG A 278 -10.14 -48.98 7.46
N ALA A 279 -10.09 -48.84 6.13
CA ALA A 279 -10.85 -49.52 5.06
C ALA A 279 -12.14 -48.86 4.51
N SER A 280 -12.06 -48.42 3.25
CA SER A 280 -13.13 -48.54 2.24
C SER A 280 -13.36 -50.03 1.90
N PRO A 281 -14.46 -50.51 1.24
CA PRO A 281 -15.23 -49.81 0.19
C PRO A 281 -16.74 -50.17 0.02
N SER A 282 -17.35 -49.58 -1.03
CA SER A 282 -18.33 -50.18 -1.98
C SER A 282 -19.87 -50.00 -1.79
N GLY A 283 -20.52 -49.73 -2.94
CA GLY A 283 -21.89 -50.14 -3.39
C GLY A 283 -23.12 -49.58 -2.66
N ARG A 284 -23.87 -48.58 -3.16
CA ARG A 284 -24.94 -48.62 -4.21
C ARG A 284 -26.03 -49.69 -4.03
N ASP A 285 -27.23 -49.30 -3.57
CA ASP A 285 -28.48 -49.14 -4.37
C ASP A 285 -29.71 -48.88 -3.44
N ALA A 286 -30.40 -47.74 -3.58
CA ALA A 286 -31.76 -47.57 -4.17
C ALA A 286 -32.90 -47.63 -3.12
N ALA A 287 -33.96 -46.82 -3.07
CA ALA A 287 -34.49 -45.70 -3.88
C ALA A 287 -35.57 -44.94 -3.07
N LYS A 288 -35.77 -43.63 -3.33
CA LYS A 288 -37.08 -42.99 -3.64
C LYS A 288 -36.92 -41.47 -3.95
N LEU A 289 -37.12 -41.17 -5.24
CA LEU A 289 -37.63 -39.97 -5.94
C LEU A 289 -37.83 -38.62 -5.18
N ALA A 290 -37.08 -37.59 -5.61
CA ALA A 290 -37.57 -36.30 -6.14
C ALA A 290 -36.37 -35.40 -6.56
N ALA A 291 -36.43 -34.76 -7.73
CA ALA A 291 -35.36 -33.97 -8.37
C ALA A 291 -35.54 -32.44 -8.11
N PRO A 292 -34.61 -31.53 -8.50
CA PRO A 292 -33.27 -31.72 -9.08
C PRO A 292 -32.10 -30.97 -8.37
N LYS A 293 -30.89 -31.45 -8.71
CA LYS A 293 -29.53 -31.02 -8.32
C LYS A 293 -29.15 -29.65 -8.94
N TRP A 294 -28.18 -28.92 -8.39
CA TRP A 294 -26.78 -29.07 -8.80
C TRP A 294 -25.77 -28.81 -7.67
N ARG A 295 -24.86 -29.78 -7.50
CA ARG A 295 -23.73 -29.82 -6.55
C ARG A 295 -22.44 -29.47 -7.27
N ALA A 296 -21.51 -28.85 -6.55
CA ALA A 296 -20.09 -28.96 -6.81
C ALA A 296 -19.55 -30.29 -6.23
N SER A 297 -18.76 -31.02 -7.02
CA SER A 297 -17.69 -31.91 -6.54
C SER A 297 -16.66 -32.03 -7.66
N LEU A 298 -15.41 -32.01 -7.22
CA LEU A 298 -14.18 -32.15 -7.99
C LEU A 298 -13.90 -33.61 -8.39
N ASP A 299 -12.91 -33.69 -9.29
CA ASP A 299 -12.04 -34.79 -9.70
C ASP A 299 -12.53 -35.77 -10.79
N ASN A 300 -11.94 -35.58 -11.98
CA ASN A 300 -11.02 -36.54 -12.58
C ASN A 300 -9.86 -35.79 -13.26
#